data_AF-A0A1G2XXT8-F1
#
_entry.id   AF-A0A1G2XXT8-F1
#
_cell.length_a   1.000
_cell.length_b   1.000
_cell.length_c   1.000
_cell.angle_alpha   90.00
_cell.angle_beta   90.00
_cell.angle_gamma   90.00
#
_symmetry.space_group_name_H-M   'P 1'
#
loop_
_entity.id
_entity.type
_entity.pdbx_description
1 polymer ?
#
loop_
_entity_poly.entity_id
_entity_poly.type
_entity_poly.pdbx_seq_one_letter_code
_entity_poly.pdbx_strand_id
1 'polypeptide(L)'
;MIPNKTYELRKLYFEQSQYSLDSREDKYNRPPILQWPTNSYFDRFKDDSELFEKALIPEKPYSQENISHQIFGNEIKNQYTGLKHIAHLLYERSKLHKNHINEISDRHLHIQGIKFGVEINHTPDRAKRLSNIESQLLQLEQSRRDEELNFWKDTVELREKLFAGASEFSSAKQRYSMLSGLEDHYGQRI
;
A
#
# COMPACT_ATOMS: atom_id res chain seq x y z
N MET A 1 -27.80 -24.08 52.29
CA MET A 1 -27.56 -23.01 51.29
C MET A 1 -28.34 -23.38 50.04
N ILE A 2 -29.30 -22.57 49.62
CA ILE A 2 -30.12 -22.86 48.44
C ILE A 2 -29.33 -22.38 47.21
N PRO A 3 -29.00 -23.25 46.24
CA PRO A 3 -28.26 -22.82 45.06
C PRO A 3 -29.12 -21.84 44.25
N ASN A 4 -28.51 -20.71 43.88
CA ASN A 4 -29.17 -19.67 43.12
C ASN A 4 -29.35 -20.15 41.67
N LYS A 5 -30.49 -20.81 41.41
CA LYS A 5 -30.86 -21.39 40.12
C LYS A 5 -30.76 -20.39 38.96
N THR A 6 -30.93 -19.11 39.24
CA THR A 6 -30.84 -18.02 38.25
C THR A 6 -29.40 -17.80 37.78
N TYR A 7 -28.41 -18.05 38.64
CA TYR A 7 -27.00 -17.98 38.28
C TYR A 7 -26.60 -19.15 37.36
N GLU A 8 -27.03 -20.36 37.70
CA GLU A 8 -26.72 -21.55 36.88
C GLU A 8 -27.43 -21.52 35.52
N LEU A 9 -28.67 -21.02 35.47
CA LEU A 9 -29.39 -20.80 34.21
C LEU A 9 -28.69 -19.76 33.32
N ARG A 10 -28.18 -18.67 33.89
CA ARG A 10 -27.38 -17.69 33.12
C ARG A 10 -26.08 -18.31 32.60
N LYS A 11 -25.41 -19.12 33.41
CA LYS A 11 -24.17 -19.77 33.02
C LYS A 11 -24.39 -20.74 31.85
N LEU A 12 -25.43 -21.56 31.92
CA LEU A 12 -25.83 -22.46 30.84
C LEU A 12 -26.25 -21.71 29.57
N TYR A 13 -26.98 -20.61 29.71
CA TYR A 13 -27.37 -19.76 28.57
C TYR A 13 -26.15 -19.12 27.89
N PHE A 14 -25.14 -18.73 28.69
CA PHE A 14 -23.90 -18.16 28.18
C PHE A 14 -23.09 -19.23 27.45
N GLU A 15 -22.92 -20.42 28.06
CA GLU A 15 -22.19 -21.57 27.49
C GLU A 15 -22.83 -22.10 26.19
N GLN A 16 -24.16 -22.09 26.07
CA GLN A 16 -24.89 -22.54 24.87
C GLN A 16 -25.09 -21.47 23.81
N SER A 17 -24.78 -20.19 24.08
CA SER A 17 -24.92 -19.14 23.07
C SER A 17 -23.81 -19.25 22.02
N GLN A 18 -24.11 -18.90 20.77
CA GLN A 18 -23.10 -18.83 19.70
C GLN A 18 -21.97 -17.81 19.98
N TYR A 19 -22.11 -16.99 21.03
CA TYR A 19 -21.09 -16.05 21.50
C TYR A 19 -20.07 -16.68 22.46
N SER A 20 -20.25 -17.92 22.93
CA SER A 20 -19.27 -18.63 23.76
C SER A 20 -18.14 -19.29 22.98
N LEU A 21 -18.28 -19.40 21.65
CA LEU A 21 -17.29 -19.98 20.74
C LEU A 21 -16.24 -18.98 20.23
N ASP A 22 -16.31 -17.72 20.66
CA ASP A 22 -15.24 -16.74 20.42
C ASP A 22 -14.17 -16.75 21.52
N SER A 23 -13.86 -17.94 22.05
CA SER A 23 -12.50 -18.26 22.53
C SER A 23 -11.51 -18.41 21.36
N ARG A 24 -11.57 -17.47 20.41
CA ARG A 24 -10.40 -17.06 19.61
C ARG A 24 -9.63 -16.02 20.41
N GLU A 25 -9.21 -16.45 21.60
CA GLU A 25 -8.11 -15.80 22.30
C GLU A 25 -6.90 -15.77 21.33
N ASP A 26 -6.25 -14.61 21.29
CA ASP A 26 -4.91 -14.33 20.76
C ASP A 26 -4.70 -13.81 19.33
N LYS A 27 -5.70 -13.66 18.45
CA LYS A 27 -5.43 -13.06 17.11
C LYS A 27 -5.51 -11.54 17.01
N TYR A 28 -6.15 -10.83 17.95
CA TYR A 28 -6.36 -9.37 17.84
C TYR A 28 -6.24 -8.64 19.18
N ASN A 29 -5.27 -9.01 20.03
CA ASN A 29 -5.01 -8.32 21.29
C ASN A 29 -4.32 -6.94 21.13
N ARG A 30 -4.23 -6.43 19.91
CA ARG A 30 -3.91 -5.02 19.65
C ARG A 30 -5.04 -4.47 18.78
N PRO A 31 -5.76 -3.41 19.22
CA PRO A 31 -6.63 -2.73 18.29
C PRO A 31 -5.75 -2.30 17.09
N PRO A 32 -6.19 -2.51 15.84
CA PRO A 32 -5.45 -2.01 14.70
C PRO A 32 -5.24 -0.52 14.96
N ILE A 33 -3.98 -0.08 14.93
CA ILE A 33 -3.60 1.31 15.25
C ILE A 33 -4.39 2.29 14.37
N LEU A 34 -4.84 1.82 13.20
CA LEU A 34 -5.84 2.44 12.35
C LEU A 34 -7.16 1.67 12.40
N GLN A 35 -8.19 2.25 13.03
CA GLN A 35 -9.56 1.84 12.76
C GLN A 35 -9.92 2.30 11.35
N TRP A 36 -10.01 1.36 10.42
CA TRP A 36 -10.32 1.63 9.03
C TRP A 36 -11.79 2.04 8.90
N PRO A 37 -12.09 3.22 8.34
CA PRO A 37 -13.45 3.56 7.98
C PRO A 37 -13.94 2.62 6.86
N THR A 38 -15.24 2.29 6.86
CA THR A 38 -15.85 1.25 5.99
C THR A 38 -16.01 1.65 4.52
N ASN A 39 -15.33 2.71 4.09
CA ASN A 39 -15.40 3.27 2.75
C ASN A 39 -14.34 2.65 1.83
N SER A 40 -14.79 2.25 0.64
CA SER A 40 -14.00 1.59 -0.41
C SER A 40 -12.77 2.35 -0.91
N TYR A 41 -12.65 3.63 -0.54
CA TYR A 41 -11.46 4.44 -0.84
C TYR A 41 -10.22 3.89 -0.12
N PHE A 42 -10.36 3.46 1.14
CA PHE A 42 -9.22 3.06 1.96
C PHE A 42 -8.76 1.62 1.73
N ASP A 43 -9.53 0.82 0.98
CA ASP A 43 -9.11 -0.53 0.58
C ASP A 43 -7.77 -0.54 -0.16
N ARG A 44 -7.42 0.56 -0.83
CA ARG A 44 -6.12 0.71 -1.52
C ARG A 44 -4.93 0.79 -0.56
N PHE A 45 -5.14 1.38 0.62
CA PHE A 45 -4.10 1.55 1.64
C PHE A 45 -3.97 0.35 2.56
N LYS A 46 -4.80 -0.69 2.37
CA LYS A 46 -4.81 -1.86 3.23
C LYS A 46 -3.45 -2.58 3.21
N ASP A 47 -2.87 -2.77 2.04
CA ASP A 47 -1.56 -3.43 1.91
C ASP A 47 -0.46 -2.66 2.65
N ASP A 48 -0.45 -1.32 2.54
CA ASP A 48 0.49 -0.46 3.24
C ASP A 48 0.24 -0.45 4.75
N SER A 49 -1.01 -0.55 5.18
CA SER A 49 -1.35 -0.66 6.59
C SER A 49 -0.85 -1.94 7.23
N GLU A 50 -0.94 -3.05 6.50
CA GLU A 50 -0.42 -4.34 6.95
C GLU A 50 1.12 -4.29 7.02
N LEU A 51 1.77 -3.58 6.09
CA LEU A 51 3.21 -3.34 6.15
C LEU A 51 3.58 -2.48 7.36
N PHE A 52 2.82 -1.41 7.62
CA PHE A 52 3.05 -0.54 8.76
C PHE A 52 2.87 -1.29 10.10
N GLU A 53 1.83 -2.10 10.21
CA GLU A 53 1.63 -2.96 11.38
C GLU A 53 2.78 -3.96 11.55
N LYS A 54 3.25 -4.57 10.45
CA LYS A 54 4.43 -5.46 10.48
C LYS A 54 5.69 -4.73 10.95
N ALA A 55 5.92 -3.49 10.53
CA ALA A 55 7.06 -2.68 10.96
C ALA A 55 6.99 -2.32 12.45
N LEU A 56 5.80 -2.07 12.99
CA LEU A 56 5.62 -1.68 14.39
C LEU A 56 5.68 -2.85 15.39
N ILE A 57 5.48 -4.09 14.92
CA ILE A 57 5.61 -5.27 15.77
C ILE A 57 7.09 -5.67 15.79
N PRO A 58 7.83 -5.45 16.91
CA PRO A 58 9.19 -5.95 17.01
C PRO A 58 9.18 -7.48 16.93
N GLU A 59 10.17 -8.06 16.27
CA GLU A 59 10.37 -9.50 16.34
C GLU A 59 10.68 -9.88 17.79
N LYS A 60 9.90 -10.83 18.32
CA LYS A 60 10.16 -11.36 19.66
C LYS A 60 11.35 -12.31 19.52
N PRO A 61 12.45 -12.10 20.27
CA PRO A 61 13.53 -13.05 20.29
C PRO A 61 12.98 -14.36 20.88
N TYR A 62 12.94 -15.42 20.08
CA TYR A 62 12.70 -16.74 20.63
C TYR A 62 13.97 -17.16 21.38
N SER A 63 13.85 -17.80 22.54
CA SER A 63 14.98 -18.17 23.41
C SER A 63 16.01 -19.13 22.77
N GLN A 64 15.82 -19.54 21.52
CA GLN A 64 16.69 -20.42 20.73
C GLN A 64 17.17 -19.78 19.41
N GLU A 65 16.92 -18.49 19.18
CA GLU A 65 17.38 -17.82 17.96
C GLU A 65 18.85 -17.43 17.99
N ASN A 66 19.50 -17.59 16.83
CA ASN A 66 20.83 -17.09 16.50
C ASN A 66 21.03 -15.63 16.95
N ILE A 67 22.21 -15.32 17.49
CA ILE A 67 22.58 -13.99 17.98
C ILE A 67 22.48 -12.97 16.83
N SER A 68 22.79 -13.39 15.61
CA SER A 68 22.63 -12.59 14.39
C SER A 68 21.19 -12.12 14.18
N HIS A 69 20.21 -12.97 14.49
CA HIS A 69 18.80 -12.64 14.42
C HIS A 69 18.38 -11.68 15.52
N GLN A 70 18.89 -11.87 16.74
CA GLN A 70 18.60 -10.98 17.87
C GLN A 70 19.12 -9.55 17.63
N ILE A 71 20.28 -9.42 16.97
CA ILE A 71 20.91 -8.11 16.72
C ILE A 71 20.34 -7.44 15.45
N PHE A 72 20.24 -8.18 14.33
CA PHE A 72 19.91 -7.60 13.02
C PHE A 72 18.51 -7.91 12.49
N GLY A 73 17.75 -8.84 13.11
CA GLY A 73 16.43 -9.26 12.62
C GLY A 73 15.46 -8.09 12.46
N ASN A 74 15.34 -7.26 13.50
CA ASN A 74 14.52 -6.04 13.45
C ASN A 74 15.01 -5.04 12.39
N GLU A 75 16.32 -4.89 12.20
CA GLU A 75 16.88 -3.97 11.19
C GLU A 75 16.51 -4.42 9.78
N ILE A 76 16.75 -5.70 9.46
CA ILE A 76 16.46 -6.31 8.16
C ILE A 76 14.96 -6.23 7.88
N LYS A 77 14.13 -6.58 8.86
CA LYS A 77 12.68 -6.52 8.74
C LYS A 77 12.20 -5.11 8.43
N ASN A 78 12.73 -4.10 9.14
CA ASN A 78 12.33 -2.71 8.92
C ASN A 78 12.75 -2.21 7.53
N GLN A 79 13.98 -2.51 7.11
CA GLN A 79 14.49 -2.13 5.79
C GLN A 79 13.74 -2.83 4.66
N TYR A 80 13.44 -4.13 4.80
CA TYR A 80 12.61 -4.87 3.86
C TYR A 80 11.20 -4.30 3.74
N THR A 81 10.59 -3.98 4.89
CA THR A 81 9.25 -3.41 4.94
C THR A 81 9.21 -2.03 4.29
N GLY A 82 10.20 -1.18 4.56
CA GLY A 82 10.35 0.13 3.94
C GLY A 82 10.53 0.04 2.42
N LEU A 83 11.39 -0.88 1.95
CA LEU A 83 11.56 -1.17 0.52
C LEU A 83 10.25 -1.57 -0.15
N LYS A 84 9.52 -2.50 0.47
CA LYS A 84 8.25 -3.00 -0.05
C LYS A 84 7.21 -1.88 -0.14
N HIS A 85 7.15 -1.02 0.86
CA HIS A 85 6.27 0.15 0.84
C HIS A 85 6.61 1.13 -0.29
N ILE A 86 7.90 1.48 -0.47
CA ILE A 86 8.31 2.37 -1.57
C ILE A 86 7.99 1.74 -2.94
N ALA A 87 8.18 0.43 -3.10
CA ALA A 87 7.83 -0.29 -4.31
C ALA A 87 6.31 -0.26 -4.58
N HIS A 88 5.48 -0.39 -3.54
CA HIS A 88 4.02 -0.23 -3.66
C HIS A 88 3.65 1.19 -4.10
N LEU A 89 4.20 2.23 -3.48
CA LEU A 89 3.94 3.62 -3.87
C LEU A 89 4.28 3.88 -5.34
N LEU A 90 5.40 3.34 -5.82
CA LEU A 90 5.80 3.44 -7.23
C LEU A 90 4.78 2.76 -8.16
N TYR A 91 4.30 1.58 -7.78
CA TYR A 91 3.27 0.86 -8.51
C TYR A 91 1.95 1.63 -8.55
N GLU A 92 1.49 2.14 -7.40
CA GLU A 92 0.26 2.94 -7.32
C GLU A 92 0.35 4.20 -8.17
N ARG A 93 1.47 4.92 -8.11
CA ARG A 93 1.69 6.11 -8.92
C ARG A 93 1.66 5.80 -10.42
N SER A 94 2.26 4.67 -10.82
CA SER A 94 2.24 4.19 -12.21
C SER A 94 0.84 3.82 -12.68
N LYS A 95 0.06 3.17 -11.81
CA LYS A 95 -1.34 2.83 -12.08
C LYS A 95 -2.20 4.10 -12.22
N LEU A 96 -2.00 5.07 -11.33
CA LEU A 96 -2.71 6.35 -11.37
C LEU A 96 -2.40 7.13 -12.65
N HIS A 97 -1.12 7.23 -13.00
CA HIS A 97 -0.67 7.87 -14.23
C HIS A 97 -1.33 7.25 -15.46
N LYS A 98 -1.31 5.91 -15.57
CA LYS A 98 -1.98 5.21 -16.67
C LYS A 98 -3.47 5.55 -16.76
N ASN A 99 -4.16 5.60 -15.62
CA ASN A 99 -5.58 5.96 -15.59
C ASN A 99 -5.81 7.39 -16.06
N HIS A 100 -5.01 8.35 -15.59
CA HIS A 100 -5.11 9.76 -16.01
C HIS A 100 -4.85 9.92 -17.51
N ILE A 101 -3.81 9.28 -18.05
CA ILE A 101 -3.49 9.34 -19.49
C ILE A 101 -4.62 8.74 -20.33
N ASN A 102 -5.22 7.63 -19.89
CA ASN A 102 -6.37 7.04 -20.57
C ASN A 102 -7.58 7.99 -20.55
N GLU A 103 -7.90 8.57 -19.38
CA GLU A 103 -9.00 9.52 -19.25
C GLU A 103 -8.80 10.77 -20.13
N ILE A 104 -7.58 11.32 -20.17
CA ILE A 104 -7.22 12.43 -21.05
C ILE A 104 -7.38 12.02 -22.52
N SER A 105 -6.93 10.82 -22.89
CA SER A 105 -7.03 10.31 -24.26
C SER A 105 -8.48 10.10 -24.71
N ASP A 106 -9.32 9.54 -23.84
CA ASP A 106 -10.74 9.34 -24.11
C ASP A 106 -11.46 10.68 -24.31
N ARG A 107 -11.18 11.67 -23.46
CA ARG A 107 -11.71 13.04 -23.61
C ARG A 107 -11.22 13.70 -24.88
N HIS A 108 -9.94 13.52 -25.22
CA HIS A 108 -9.37 14.07 -26.44
C HIS A 108 -10.06 13.49 -27.68
N LEU A 109 -10.23 12.17 -27.74
CA LEU A 109 -10.96 11.50 -28.82
C LEU A 109 -12.41 11.98 -28.91
N HIS A 110 -13.09 12.12 -27.78
CA HIS A 110 -14.46 12.62 -27.72
C HIS A 110 -14.57 14.04 -28.31
N ILE A 111 -13.69 14.96 -27.90
CA ILE A 111 -13.70 16.35 -28.38
C ILE A 111 -13.29 16.42 -29.86
N GLN A 112 -12.37 15.58 -30.32
CA GLN A 112 -12.08 15.46 -31.75
C GLN A 112 -13.30 15.00 -32.56
N GLY A 113 -14.09 14.06 -32.04
CA GLY A 113 -15.37 13.68 -32.65
C GLY A 113 -16.35 14.85 -32.74
N ILE A 114 -16.45 15.67 -31.69
CA ILE A 114 -17.27 16.90 -31.71
C ILE A 114 -16.72 17.88 -32.75
N LYS A 115 -15.40 18.09 -32.81
CA LYS A 115 -14.75 18.97 -33.80
C LYS A 115 -15.15 18.57 -35.22
N PHE A 116 -14.99 17.30 -35.55
CA PHE A 116 -15.34 16.75 -36.85
C PHE A 116 -16.82 16.98 -37.19
N GLY A 117 -17.73 16.75 -36.23
CA GLY A 117 -19.15 17.03 -36.40
C GLY A 117 -19.46 18.50 -36.69
N VAL A 118 -18.76 19.44 -36.03
CA VAL A 118 -18.90 20.88 -36.27
C VAL A 118 -18.27 21.31 -37.61
N GLU A 119 -17.21 20.63 -38.05
CA GLU A 119 -16.59 20.91 -39.35
C GLU A 119 -17.47 20.52 -40.54
N ILE A 120 -18.18 19.39 -40.42
CA ILE A 120 -19.13 18.93 -41.44
C ILE A 120 -20.37 19.84 -41.48
N ASN A 121 -20.90 20.20 -40.30
CA ASN A 121 -22.13 20.98 -40.19
C ASN A 121 -21.87 22.48 -40.36
N HIS A 122 -22.31 23.04 -41.49
CA HIS A 122 -22.23 24.48 -41.75
C HIS A 122 -23.27 25.25 -40.96
N THR A 123 -22.92 25.58 -39.72
CA THR A 123 -23.71 26.43 -38.81
C THR A 123 -23.16 27.86 -38.79
N PRO A 124 -24.00 28.89 -38.59
CA PRO A 124 -23.57 30.29 -38.59
C PRO A 124 -22.54 30.62 -37.50
N ASP A 125 -22.54 29.90 -36.38
CA ASP A 125 -21.59 30.06 -35.27
C ASP A 125 -20.36 29.14 -35.33
N ARG A 126 -20.12 28.49 -36.48
CA ARG A 126 -19.08 27.45 -36.63
C ARG A 126 -17.70 27.92 -36.17
N ALA A 127 -17.27 29.11 -36.58
CA ALA A 127 -15.93 29.62 -36.25
C ALA A 127 -15.71 29.75 -34.73
N LYS A 128 -16.72 30.28 -34.01
CA LYS A 128 -16.66 30.42 -32.55
C LYS A 128 -16.63 29.06 -31.84
N ARG A 129 -17.45 28.12 -32.31
CA ARG A 129 -17.48 26.75 -31.76
C ARG A 129 -16.16 26.01 -31.98
N LEU A 130 -15.60 26.09 -33.19
CA LEU A 130 -14.30 25.50 -33.51
C LEU A 130 -13.18 26.08 -32.66
N SER A 131 -13.12 27.41 -32.53
CA SER A 131 -12.12 28.05 -31.67
C SER A 131 -12.21 27.61 -30.21
N ASN A 132 -13.42 27.47 -29.66
CA ASN A 132 -13.62 26.95 -28.30
C ASN A 132 -13.16 25.48 -28.18
N ILE A 133 -13.48 24.65 -29.16
CA ILE A 133 -13.08 23.22 -29.20
C ILE A 133 -11.56 23.09 -29.30
N GLU A 134 -10.92 23.91 -30.14
CA GLU A 134 -9.46 23.94 -30.27
C GLU A 134 -8.77 24.38 -28.98
N SER A 135 -9.34 25.36 -28.27
CA SER A 135 -8.88 25.76 -26.95
C SER A 135 -8.98 24.60 -25.94
N GLN A 136 -10.08 23.84 -25.95
CA GLN A 136 -10.23 22.65 -25.10
C GLN A 136 -9.22 21.55 -25.43
N LEU A 137 -8.94 21.30 -26.72
CA LEU A 137 -7.92 20.33 -27.13
C LEU A 137 -6.52 20.76 -26.66
N LEU A 138 -6.18 22.04 -26.81
CA LEU A 138 -4.89 22.58 -26.35
C LEU A 138 -4.75 22.48 -24.82
N GLN A 139 -5.84 22.70 -24.08
CA GLN A 139 -5.87 22.50 -22.63
C GLN A 139 -5.63 21.03 -22.25
N LEU A 140 -6.25 20.08 -22.94
CA LEU A 140 -6.02 18.65 -22.69
C LEU A 140 -4.59 18.22 -23.01
N GLU A 141 -3.99 18.74 -24.09
CA GLU A 141 -2.58 18.51 -24.40
C GLU A 141 -1.66 19.08 -23.31
N GLN A 142 -2.00 20.27 -22.79
CA GLN A 142 -1.28 20.85 -21.67
C GLN A 142 -1.40 19.96 -20.42
N SER A 143 -2.61 19.54 -20.06
CA SER A 143 -2.83 18.63 -18.92
C SER A 143 -2.09 17.30 -19.08
N ARG A 144 -2.00 16.75 -20.30
CA ARG A 144 -1.21 15.56 -20.57
C ARG A 144 0.28 15.78 -20.28
N ARG A 145 0.84 16.90 -20.78
CA ARG A 145 2.25 17.24 -20.54
C ARG A 145 2.53 17.47 -19.06
N ASP A 146 1.62 18.13 -18.35
CA ASP A 146 1.76 18.39 -16.92
C ASP A 146 1.70 17.09 -16.12
N GLU A 147 0.79 16.16 -16.44
CA GLU A 147 0.73 14.84 -15.81
C GLU A 147 2.00 14.01 -16.06
N GLU A 148 2.53 14.01 -17.29
CA GLU A 148 3.80 13.37 -17.62
C GLU A 148 4.94 13.95 -16.77
N LEU A 149 5.06 15.28 -16.72
CA LEU A 149 6.12 15.95 -15.98
C LEU A 149 6.03 15.64 -14.48
N ASN A 150 4.83 15.67 -13.91
CA ASN A 150 4.60 15.31 -12.51
C ASN A 150 4.92 13.84 -12.25
N PHE A 151 4.49 12.93 -13.13
CA PHE A 151 4.82 11.51 -13.02
C PHE A 151 6.33 11.28 -13.05
N TRP A 152 7.06 11.96 -13.95
CA TRP A 152 8.51 11.88 -13.98
C TRP A 152 9.16 12.37 -12.69
N LYS A 153 8.72 13.50 -12.14
CA LYS A 153 9.22 14.01 -10.85
C LYS A 153 9.00 13.02 -9.72
N ASP A 154 7.76 12.57 -9.54
CA ASP A 154 7.37 11.66 -8.45
C ASP A 154 8.12 10.32 -8.57
N THR A 155 8.22 9.76 -9.77
CA THR A 155 8.88 8.46 -9.97
C THR A 155 10.38 8.52 -9.87
N VAL A 156 11.03 9.65 -10.18
CA VAL A 156 12.48 9.81 -9.95
C VAL A 156 12.73 9.78 -8.45
N GLU A 157 12.00 10.58 -7.67
CA GLU A 157 12.15 10.61 -6.21
C GLU A 157 11.90 9.23 -5.58
N LEU A 158 10.85 8.52 -6.00
CA LEU A 158 10.55 7.17 -5.50
C LEU A 158 11.62 6.15 -5.90
N ARG A 159 12.16 6.23 -7.13
CA ARG A 159 13.23 5.33 -7.59
C ARG A 159 14.53 5.58 -6.82
N GLU A 160 14.90 6.84 -6.58
CA GLU A 160 16.07 7.18 -5.77
C GLU A 160 15.96 6.62 -4.35
N LYS A 161 14.81 6.80 -3.70
CA LYS A 161 14.54 6.20 -2.38
C LYS A 161 14.60 4.68 -2.41
N LEU A 162 14.09 4.05 -3.47
CA LEU A 162 14.14 2.60 -3.64
C LEU A 162 15.58 2.08 -3.80
N PHE A 163 16.41 2.76 -4.58
CA PHE A 163 17.83 2.41 -4.72
C PHE A 163 18.60 2.59 -3.41
N ALA A 164 18.38 3.69 -2.70
CA ALA A 164 18.99 3.91 -1.39
C ALA A 164 18.58 2.81 -0.40
N GLY A 165 17.28 2.54 -0.26
CA GLY A 165 16.77 1.48 0.60
C GLY A 165 17.26 0.09 0.21
N ALA A 166 17.44 -0.19 -1.09
CA ALA A 166 17.97 -1.47 -1.58
C ALA A 166 19.43 -1.66 -1.18
N SER A 167 20.23 -0.58 -1.26
CA SER A 167 21.62 -0.59 -0.80
C SER A 167 21.73 -0.81 0.71
N GLU A 168 20.87 -0.15 1.49
CA GLU A 168 20.80 -0.32 2.95
C GLU A 168 20.41 -1.75 3.32
N PHE A 169 19.35 -2.27 2.72
CA PHE A 169 18.88 -3.65 2.92
C PHE A 169 19.94 -4.69 2.56
N SER A 170 20.61 -4.52 1.42
CA SER A 170 21.71 -5.40 1.02
C SER A 170 22.83 -5.38 2.05
N SER A 171 23.17 -4.20 2.56
CA SER A 171 24.21 -4.02 3.59
C SER A 171 23.83 -4.68 4.91
N ALA A 172 22.59 -4.51 5.40
CA ALA A 172 22.13 -5.16 6.62
C ALA A 172 22.06 -6.69 6.45
N LYS A 173 21.60 -7.17 5.29
CA LYS A 173 21.59 -8.60 4.97
C LYS A 173 22.99 -9.19 4.94
N GLN A 174 23.98 -8.47 4.40
CA GLN A 174 25.38 -8.89 4.45
C GLN A 174 25.90 -8.97 5.89
N ARG A 175 25.65 -7.96 6.72
CA ARG A 175 26.03 -7.97 8.14
C ARG A 175 25.44 -9.18 8.88
N TYR A 176 24.15 -9.44 8.68
CA TYR A 176 23.46 -10.60 9.24
C TYR A 176 24.10 -11.91 8.77
N SER A 177 24.34 -12.07 7.46
CA SER A 177 24.91 -13.28 6.88
C SER A 177 26.34 -13.56 7.38
N MET A 178 27.13 -12.51 7.62
CA MET A 178 28.49 -12.66 8.16
C MET A 178 28.44 -13.20 9.60
N LEU A 179 27.54 -12.69 10.43
CA LEU A 179 27.41 -13.13 11.83
C LEU A 179 26.73 -14.49 11.95
N SER A 180 25.68 -14.75 11.18
CA SER A 180 25.03 -16.06 11.17
C SER A 180 25.99 -17.16 10.72
N GLY A 181 26.80 -16.89 9.69
CA GLY A 181 27.82 -17.84 9.22
C GLY A 181 28.89 -18.16 10.27
N LEU A 182 29.25 -17.20 11.13
CA LEU A 182 30.15 -17.43 12.24
C LEU A 182 29.49 -18.29 13.33
N GLU A 183 28.24 -18.01 13.66
CA GLU A 183 27.49 -18.81 14.65
C GLU A 183 27.35 -20.27 14.23
N ASP A 184 27.05 -20.52 12.96
CA ASP A 184 26.96 -21.89 12.43
C ASP A 184 28.32 -22.63 12.52
N HIS A 185 29.44 -21.91 12.34
CA HIS A 185 30.79 -22.48 12.43
C HIS A 185 31.24 -22.76 13.88
N TYR A 186 30.84 -21.92 14.84
CA TYR A 186 31.21 -22.08 16.25
C TYR A 186 30.20 -22.94 17.03
N GLY A 187 28.94 -22.99 16.61
CA GLY A 187 27.89 -23.83 17.21
C GLY A 187 28.04 -25.32 16.92
N GLN A 188 28.78 -25.71 15.87
CA GLN A 188 29.10 -27.11 15.56
C GLN A 188 30.30 -27.68 16.35
N ARG A 189 31.00 -26.86 17.16
CA ARG A 189 32.20 -27.26 17.92
C ARG A 189 31.97 -27.49 19.41
N ILE A 190 30.71 -27.55 19.85
CA ILE A 190 30.30 -27.93 21.22
C ILE A 190 29.45 -29.19 21.11
#